data_AF-A0A2K9LU44-F1
#
_entry.id   AF-A0A2K9LU44-F1
#
_cell.length_a   1.000
_cell.length_b   1.000
_cell.length_c   1.000
_cell.angle_alpha   90.00
_cell.angle_beta   90.00
_cell.angle_gamma   90.00
#
_symmetry.space_group_name_H-M   'P 1'
#
loop_
_entity.id
_entity.type
_entity.pdbx_description
1 polymer ?
#
loop_
_entity_poly.entity_id
_entity_poly.type
_entity_poly.pdbx_seq_one_letter_code
_entity_poly.pdbx_strand_id
1 'polypeptide(L)' 'MEQNQIIGLSLILIGLLIMTVFTWLIFRLKNGSKKEINFKANNQESQSIWQFTKKNFPVFLALFGLIMSVTGLMMMF' A
#
# COMPACT_ATOMS: atom_id res chain seq x y z
N MET A 1 11.27 17.48 22.48
CA MET A 1 10.75 17.42 21.11
C MET A 1 9.63 18.42 21.02
N GLU A 2 9.67 19.26 20.00
CA GLU A 2 8.55 20.14 19.67
C GLU A 2 7.34 19.29 19.27
N GLN A 3 6.12 19.81 19.47
CA GLN A 3 4.88 19.11 19.15
C GLN A 3 4.88 18.60 17.69
N ASN A 4 5.45 19.38 16.76
CA ASN A 4 5.58 19.01 15.35
C ASN A 4 6.47 17.78 15.13
N GLN A 5 7.54 17.63 15.91
CA GLN A 5 8.45 16.48 15.82
C GLN A 5 7.79 15.19 16.33
N ILE A 6 6.94 15.30 17.37
CA ILE A 6 6.16 14.16 17.89
C ILE A 6 5.14 13.70 16.86
N ILE A 7 4.45 14.64 16.21
CA ILE A 7 3.50 14.36 15.12
C ILE A 7 4.24 13.75 13.92
N GLY A 8 5.37 14.33 13.52
CA GLY A 8 6.20 13.82 12.43
C GLY A 8 6.69 12.40 12.65
N LEU A 9 7.19 12.10 13.85
CA LEU A 9 7.64 10.76 14.23
C LEU A 9 6.47 9.75 14.23
N SER A 10 5.29 10.16 14.68
CA SER A 10 4.09 9.33 14.64
C SER A 10 3.67 9.00 13.20
N LEU A 11 3.72 9.99 12.30
CA LEU A 11 3.41 9.81 10.88
C LEU A 11 4.40 8.86 10.18
N ILE A 12 5.70 8.96 10.51
CA ILE A 12 6.73 8.04 9.99
C ILE A 12 6.45 6.61 10.44
N LEU A 13 6.19 6.40 11.74
CA LEU A 13 5.94 5.06 12.28
C LEU A 13 4.69 4.42 11.67
N ILE A 14 3.59 5.19 11.58
CA ILE A 14 2.34 4.72 10.97
C ILE A 14 2.54 4.45 9.46
N GLY A 15 3.22 5.36 8.75
CA GLY A 15 3.49 5.23 7.32
C GLY A 15 4.33 3.98 6.99
N LEU A 16 5.39 3.73 7.76
CA LEU A 16 6.22 2.53 7.63
C LEU A 16 5.46 1.24 7.96
N LEU A 17 4.59 1.28 8.97
CA LEU A 17 3.77 0.13 9.35
C LEU A 17 2.78 -0.22 8.23
N ILE A 18 2.07 0.76 7.69
CA ILE A 18 1.17 0.59 6.54
C ILE A 18 1.96 0.02 5.36
N MET A 19 3.09 0.64 5.01
CA MET A 19 3.90 0.20 3.86
C MET A 19 4.34 -1.26 4.02
N THR A 20 4.81 -1.66 5.19
CA THR A 20 5.28 -3.02 5.48
C THR A 20 4.14 -4.04 5.38
N VAL A 21 3.00 -3.76 6.02
CA VAL A 21 1.83 -4.66 6.02
C VAL A 21 1.29 -4.85 4.61
N PHE A 22 1.11 -3.77 3.85
CA PHE A 22 0.53 -3.84 2.51
C PHE A 22 1.51 -4.39 1.46
N THR A 23 2.81 -4.14 1.61
CA THR A 23 3.84 -4.75 0.75
C THR A 23 3.90 -6.27 0.98
N TRP A 24 3.86 -6.72 2.23
CA TRP A 24 3.72 -8.15 2.54
C TRP A 24 2.44 -8.70 1.90
N LEU A 25 1.31 -8.04 2.10
CA LEU A 25 0.02 -8.49 1.58
C LEU A 25 0.05 -8.65 0.05
N ILE A 26 0.65 -7.70 -0.68
CA ILE A 26 0.88 -7.81 -2.13
C ILE A 26 1.73 -9.04 -2.46
N PHE A 27 2.84 -9.24 -1.75
CA PHE A 27 3.72 -10.39 -1.96
C PHE A 27 2.97 -11.71 -1.75
N ARG A 28 2.16 -11.81 -0.68
CA ARG A 28 1.35 -13.00 -0.38
C ARG A 28 0.28 -13.25 -1.45
N LEU A 29 -0.44 -12.23 -1.89
CA LEU A 29 -1.45 -12.35 -2.95
C LEU A 29 -0.82 -12.79 -4.28
N LYS A 30 0.34 -12.21 -4.63
CA LYS A 30 1.05 -12.54 -5.87
C LYS A 30 1.64 -13.95 -5.86
N ASN A 31 2.12 -14.45 -4.71
CA ASN A 31 2.64 -15.81 -4.59
C ASN A 31 1.56 -16.88 -4.40
N GLY A 32 0.46 -16.58 -3.70
CA GLY A 32 -0.66 -17.50 -3.52
C GLY A 32 -1.44 -17.74 -4.81
N SER A 33 -1.50 -16.76 -5.71
CA SER A 33 -2.23 -16.88 -6.98
C SER A 33 -1.56 -17.82 -7.98
N LYS A 34 -0.26 -18.15 -7.84
CA LYS A 34 0.48 -19.03 -8.77
C LYS A 34 -0.07 -20.46 -8.88
N LYS A 35 -0.93 -20.92 -7.96
CA LYS A 35 -1.51 -22.27 -8.01
C LYS A 35 -2.78 -22.42 -8.87
N GLU A 36 -3.37 -21.33 -9.37
CA GLU A 36 -4.64 -21.40 -10.14
C GLU A 36 -4.62 -20.67 -11.52
N ILE A 37 -3.45 -20.32 -12.04
CA ILE A 37 -3.32 -19.41 -13.22
C ILE A 37 -3.63 -20.09 -14.56
N ASN A 38 -3.86 -21.41 -14.63
CA ASN A 38 -4.13 -22.06 -15.91
C ASN A 38 -5.60 -22.02 -16.38
N PHE A 39 -6.55 -21.39 -15.66
CA PHE A 39 -7.96 -21.43 -16.08
C PHE A 39 -8.71 -20.09 -16.19
N LYS A 40 -8.08 -18.94 -15.89
CA LYS A 40 -8.81 -17.64 -15.88
C LYS A 40 -8.11 -16.48 -16.57
N ALA A 41 -7.14 -16.77 -17.44
CA ALA A 41 -6.36 -15.77 -18.15
C ALA A 41 -7.04 -15.15 -19.38
N ASN A 42 -8.21 -15.65 -19.81
CA ASN A 42 -8.95 -15.08 -20.94
C ASN A 42 -10.27 -14.45 -20.49
N ASN A 43 -10.49 -13.20 -20.90
CA ASN A 43 -11.80 -12.55 -21.07
C ASN A 43 -12.56 -12.03 -19.85
N GLN A 44 -12.04 -11.05 -19.09
CA GLN A 44 -12.90 -10.01 -18.51
C GLN A 44 -12.25 -8.62 -18.57
N GLU A 45 -12.01 -8.15 -19.79
CA GLU A 45 -11.77 -6.74 -20.14
C GLU A 45 -13.07 -5.91 -20.03
N SER A 46 -13.69 -5.95 -18.86
CA SER A 46 -14.71 -4.99 -18.45
C SER A 46 -14.38 -4.56 -17.03
N GLN A 47 -13.19 -4.00 -16.85
CA GLN A 47 -12.78 -3.48 -15.55
C GLN A 47 -13.44 -2.12 -15.34
N SER A 48 -14.62 -2.13 -14.74
CA SER A 48 -15.14 -0.93 -14.11
C SER A 48 -14.09 -0.37 -13.16
N ILE A 49 -14.06 0.96 -13.00
CA ILE A 49 -13.10 1.67 -12.13
C ILE A 49 -13.00 1.00 -10.77
N TRP A 50 -14.13 0.54 -10.24
CA TRP A 50 -14.22 -0.19 -8.97
C TRP A 50 -13.39 -1.49 -8.92
N GLN A 51 -13.40 -2.31 -9.98
CA GLN A 51 -12.63 -3.55 -10.03
C GLN A 51 -11.12 -3.26 -10.12
N PHE A 52 -10.74 -2.24 -10.89
CA PHE A 52 -9.37 -1.76 -10.96
C PHE A 52 -8.88 -1.27 -9.59
N THR A 53 -9.67 -0.45 -8.90
CA THR A 53 -9.33 0.05 -7.57
C THR A 53 -9.16 -1.08 -6.57
N LYS A 54 -10.08 -2.06 -6.53
CA LYS A 54 -9.94 -3.21 -5.62
C LYS A 54 -8.66 -4.01 -5.85
N LYS A 55 -8.33 -4.29 -7.11
CA LYS A 55 -7.14 -5.07 -7.47
C LYS A 55 -5.85 -4.36 -7.05
N ASN A 56 -5.80 -3.03 -7.17
CA ASN A 56 -4.63 -2.23 -6.89
C ASN A 56 -4.64 -1.55 -5.51
N PHE A 57 -5.70 -1.74 -4.72
CA PHE A 57 -5.87 -1.10 -3.40
C PHE A 57 -4.67 -1.29 -2.45
N PRO A 58 -4.06 -2.50 -2.35
CA PRO A 58 -2.86 -2.67 -1.53
C PRO A 58 -1.68 -1.80 -2.00
N VAL A 59 -1.54 -1.58 -3.32
CA VAL A 59 -0.49 -0.73 -3.89
C VAL A 59 -0.75 0.74 -3.55
N PHE A 60 -1.99 1.19 -3.67
CA PHE A 60 -2.37 2.55 -3.26
C PHE A 60 -2.09 2.81 -1.77
N LEU A 61 -2.37 1.84 -0.91
CA LEU A 61 -2.09 1.97 0.53
C LEU A 61 -0.58 1.97 0.84
N ALA A 62 0.22 1.18 0.13
CA ALA A 62 1.67 1.24 0.28
C ALA A 62 2.23 2.61 -0.12
N LEU A 63 1.75 3.18 -1.24
CA LEU A 63 2.11 4.53 -1.69
C LEU A 63 1.63 5.61 -0.70
N PHE A 64 0.43 5.45 -0.14
CA PHE A 64 -0.08 6.35 0.90
C PHE A 64 0.80 6.34 2.14
N GLY A 65 1.24 5.15 2.60
CA GLY A 65 2.19 5.01 3.71
C GLY A 65 3.54 5.68 3.41
N LEU A 66 4.00 5.63 2.15
CA LEU A 66 5.21 6.33 1.71
C LEU A 66 5.05 7.85 1.82
N ILE A 67 3.95 8.40 1.30
CA ILE A 67 3.65 9.84 1.37
C ILE A 67 3.59 10.28 2.84
N MET A 68 2.85 9.55 3.69
CA MET A 68 2.78 9.82 5.13
C MET A 68 4.16 9.86 5.79
N SER A 69 5.04 8.93 5.43
CA SER A 69 6.40 8.87 5.98
C SER A 69 7.25 10.08 5.53
N VAL A 70 7.14 10.47 4.26
CA VAL A 70 7.84 11.65 3.72
C VAL A 70 7.30 12.93 4.37
N THR A 71 5.99 13.07 4.53
CA THR A 71 5.38 14.20 5.24
C THR A 71 5.85 14.26 6.69
N GLY A 72 5.88 13.12 7.38
CA GLY A 72 6.39 13.04 8.74
C GLY A 72 7.86 13.44 8.87
N LEU A 73 8.70 13.04 7.90
CA LEU A 73 10.11 13.46 7.81
C LEU A 73 10.23 14.97 7.62
N MET A 74 9.42 15.57 6.75
CA MET A 74 9.42 17.02 6.56
C MET A 74 9.05 17.79 7.83
N MET A 75 8.22 17.22 8.71
CA MET A 75 7.85 17.84 10.00
C MET A 75 8.90 17.64 11.10
N MET A 76 9.94 16.83 10.86
CA MET A 76 11.05 16.66 11.79
C MET A 76 12.12 17.75 11.65
N PHE A 77 12.19 18.39 10.48
CA PHE A 77 13.08 19.51 10.16
C PHE A 77 12.35 20.85 10.27
#